data_AF-A0A962P1D5-F1
#
_entry.id   AF-A0A962P1D5-F1
#
_cell.length_a   1.000
_cell.length_b   1.000
_cell.length_c   1.000
_cell.angle_alpha   90.00
_cell.angle_beta   90.00
_cell.angle_gamma   90.00
#
_symmetry.space_group_name_H-M   'P 1'
#
loop_
_entity.id
_entity.type
_entity.pdbx_description
1 polymer ?
#
loop_
_entity_poly.entity_id
_entity_poly.type
_entity_poly.pdbx_seq_one_letter_code
_entity_poly.pdbx_strand_id
1 'polypeptide(L)'
;MIILLLFFFLIFTSVLPAAEIYQWHDANGKIHFSDIPQAGSDQVVLELQPPDAMELKRSKRIQKDIALTVKQQSSERKQREKAIAIQQKKFARKKLVKLERCEKAKQRLVQEQIRWKNQRRKGYKALQKARHNEKQEQLEIQVGWACEK
;
A
#
# COMPACT_ATOMS: atom_id res chain seq x y z
N MET A 1 27.06 -9.68 -71.39
CA MET A 1 27.25 -8.46 -70.58
C MET A 1 26.33 -8.39 -69.37
N ILE A 2 25.01 -8.58 -69.51
CA ILE A 2 24.03 -8.53 -68.39
C ILE A 2 24.30 -9.58 -67.29
N ILE A 3 24.69 -10.80 -67.66
CA ILE A 3 24.99 -11.88 -66.71
C ILE A 3 26.22 -11.55 -65.84
N LEU A 4 27.25 -10.94 -66.43
CA LEU A 4 28.44 -10.46 -65.71
C LEU A 4 28.12 -9.31 -64.76
N LEU A 5 27.22 -8.41 -65.16
CA LEU A 5 26.72 -7.31 -64.32
C LEU A 5 25.91 -7.81 -63.12
N LEU A 6 25.05 -8.81 -63.33
CA LEU A 6 24.29 -9.46 -62.26
C LEU A 6 25.21 -10.23 -61.30
N PHE A 7 26.23 -10.91 -61.82
CA PHE A 7 27.23 -11.61 -60.99
C PHE A 7 28.03 -10.62 -60.14
N PHE A 8 28.42 -9.48 -60.72
CA PHE A 8 29.13 -8.42 -60.01
C PHE A 8 28.25 -7.78 -58.92
N PHE A 9 26.97 -7.57 -59.19
CA PHE A 9 26.02 -7.02 -58.22
C PHE A 9 25.77 -7.99 -57.04
N LEU A 10 25.71 -9.30 -57.30
CA LEU A 10 25.56 -10.31 -56.25
C LEU A 10 26.75 -10.35 -55.29
N ILE A 11 27.98 -10.23 -55.83
CA ILE A 11 29.21 -10.21 -55.02
C ILE A 11 29.29 -8.94 -54.16
N PHE A 12 28.73 -7.82 -54.62
CA PHE A 12 28.76 -6.57 -53.85
C PHE A 12 27.84 -6.58 -52.63
N THR A 13 26.76 -7.38 -52.66
CA THR A 13 25.81 -7.46 -51.54
C THR A 13 26.26 -8.36 -50.38
N SER A 14 27.28 -9.20 -50.56
CA SER A 14 27.77 -10.09 -49.48
C SER A 14 28.72 -9.39 -48.50
N VAL A 15 29.14 -8.15 -48.78
CA VAL A 15 29.97 -7.34 -47.89
C VAL A 15 29.08 -6.41 -47.07
N LEU A 16 28.21 -6.98 -46.24
CA LEU A 16 27.55 -6.22 -45.18
C LEU A 16 28.58 -6.01 -44.05
N PRO A 17 28.79 -4.79 -43.55
CA PRO A 17 29.67 -4.57 -42.41
C PRO A 17 29.15 -5.37 -41.21
N ALA A 18 30.05 -6.04 -40.49
CA ALA A 18 29.73 -6.70 -39.24
C ALA A 18 29.11 -5.67 -38.28
N ALA A 19 27.99 -6.00 -37.65
CA ALA A 19 27.32 -5.10 -36.71
C ALA A 19 28.15 -5.03 -35.41
N GLU A 20 28.92 -3.95 -35.25
CA GLU A 20 29.70 -3.66 -34.06
C GLU A 20 28.89 -2.77 -33.10
N ILE A 21 28.97 -3.05 -31.79
CA ILE A 21 28.36 -2.22 -30.74
C ILE A 21 29.50 -1.64 -29.90
N TYR A 22 29.57 -0.32 -29.83
CA TYR A 22 30.59 0.40 -29.08
C TYR A 22 30.08 0.73 -27.67
N GLN A 23 30.94 0.50 -26.67
CA GLN A 23 30.67 0.84 -25.28
C GLN A 23 31.65 1.94 -24.81
N TRP A 24 31.15 2.99 -24.17
CA TRP A 24 31.99 3.98 -23.48
C TRP A 24 31.40 4.41 -22.14
N HIS A 25 32.24 5.01 -21.30
CA HIS A 25 31.83 5.62 -20.04
C HIS A 25 31.74 7.15 -20.22
N ASP A 26 30.67 7.75 -19.71
CA ASP A 26 30.57 9.22 -19.65
C ASP A 26 31.37 9.80 -18.47
N ALA A 27 31.38 11.13 -18.35
CA ALA A 27 32.07 11.84 -17.26
C ALA A 27 31.59 11.47 -15.85
N ASN A 28 30.41 10.86 -15.71
CA ASN A 28 29.85 10.40 -14.44
C ASN A 28 30.05 8.88 -14.24
N GLY A 29 30.77 8.22 -15.13
CA GLY A 29 31.03 6.78 -15.09
C GLY A 29 29.89 5.89 -15.58
N LYS A 30 28.81 6.45 -16.16
CA LYS A 30 27.72 5.65 -16.72
C LYS A 30 28.14 5.05 -18.06
N ILE A 31 27.75 3.80 -18.25
CA ILE A 31 27.99 3.06 -19.49
C ILE A 31 26.93 3.44 -20.53
N HIS A 32 27.39 3.78 -21.73
CA HIS A 32 26.57 4.04 -22.91
C HIS A 32 26.92 3.05 -24.03
N PHE A 33 25.95 2.78 -24.91
CA PHE A 33 26.10 1.91 -26.06
C PHE A 33 25.63 2.64 -27.33
N SER A 34 26.34 2.45 -28.44
CA SER A 34 25.95 3.00 -29.76
C SER A 34 26.51 2.16 -30.89
N ASP A 35 25.91 2.32 -32.06
CA ASP A 35 26.34 1.72 -33.32
C ASP A 35 27.48 2.52 -33.98
N ILE A 36 27.81 3.70 -33.45
CA ILE A 36 28.84 4.60 -33.97
C ILE A 36 29.89 4.86 -32.88
N PRO A 37 31.19 4.75 -33.19
CA PRO A 37 32.25 5.00 -32.23
C PRO A 37 32.32 6.48 -31.83
N GLN A 38 32.76 6.75 -30.60
CA GLN A 38 32.95 8.12 -30.14
C GLN A 38 34.13 8.77 -30.87
N ALA A 39 33.94 9.99 -31.37
CA ALA A 39 34.99 10.70 -32.11
C ALA A 39 36.21 10.97 -31.21
N GLY A 40 37.39 10.54 -31.66
CA GLY A 40 38.66 10.73 -30.94
C GLY A 40 38.90 9.76 -29.79
N SER A 41 38.11 8.69 -29.65
CA SER A 41 38.36 7.64 -28.65
C SER A 41 39.21 6.50 -29.22
N ASP A 42 40.13 5.98 -28.43
CA ASP A 42 40.80 4.72 -28.73
C ASP A 42 39.79 3.56 -28.66
N GLN A 43 39.73 2.77 -29.74
CA GLN A 43 38.84 1.62 -29.82
C GLN A 43 39.57 0.36 -29.37
N VAL A 44 38.95 -0.39 -28.46
CA VAL A 44 39.43 -1.71 -28.03
C VAL A 44 38.38 -2.73 -28.41
N VAL A 45 38.75 -3.69 -29.27
CA VAL A 45 37.89 -4.81 -29.63
C VAL A 45 37.79 -5.73 -28.42
N LEU A 46 36.57 -5.87 -27.89
CA LEU A 46 36.29 -6.73 -26.74
C LEU A 46 35.60 -8.01 -27.22
N GLU A 47 36.27 -9.15 -27.07
CA GLU A 47 35.66 -10.45 -27.34
C GLU A 47 34.83 -10.88 -26.12
N LEU A 48 33.50 -10.82 -26.26
CA LEU A 48 32.59 -11.22 -25.19
C LEU A 48 32.56 -12.74 -25.08
N GLN A 49 33.07 -13.26 -23.96
CA GLN A 49 32.92 -14.66 -23.62
C GLN A 49 31.56 -14.91 -22.95
N PRO A 50 30.87 -16.01 -23.26
CA PRO A 50 29.68 -16.39 -22.53
C PRO A 50 30.03 -16.58 -21.04
N PRO A 51 29.15 -16.17 -20.12
CA PRO A 51 29.38 -16.34 -18.70
C PRO A 51 29.57 -17.82 -18.40
N ASP A 52 30.52 -18.12 -17.51
CA ASP A 52 30.80 -19.51 -17.17
C ASP A 52 29.60 -20.16 -16.45
N ALA A 53 29.58 -21.50 -16.42
CA ALA A 53 28.49 -22.25 -15.80
C ALA A 53 28.32 -21.93 -14.29
N MET A 54 29.37 -21.52 -13.61
CA MET A 54 29.40 -21.14 -12.20
C MET A 54 28.77 -19.75 -11.97
N GLU A 55 29.06 -18.78 -12.83
CA GLU A 55 28.43 -17.45 -12.84
C GLU A 55 26.94 -17.56 -13.15
N LEU A 56 26.55 -18.39 -14.12
CA LEU A 56 25.14 -18.63 -14.42
C LEU A 56 24.40 -19.29 -13.25
N LYS A 57 25.06 -20.19 -12.52
CA LYS A 57 24.50 -20.83 -11.32
C LYS A 57 24.38 -19.83 -10.17
N ARG A 58 25.38 -18.95 -10.01
CA ARG A 58 25.37 -17.87 -9.01
C ARG A 58 24.25 -16.86 -9.28
N SER A 59 24.09 -16.41 -10.52
CA SER A 59 23.04 -15.47 -10.91
C SER A 59 21.64 -16.05 -10.69
N LYS A 60 21.42 -17.33 -11.04
CA LYS A 60 20.16 -18.03 -10.76
C LYS A 60 19.86 -18.13 -9.26
N ARG A 61 20.87 -18.38 -8.41
CA ARG A 61 20.70 -18.39 -6.95
C ARG A 61 20.32 -17.00 -6.44
N ILE A 62 21.02 -15.95 -6.86
CA ILE A 62 20.72 -14.57 -6.49
C ILE A 62 19.29 -14.18 -6.88
N GLN A 63 18.87 -14.50 -8.11
CA GLN A 63 17.49 -14.22 -8.55
C GLN A 63 16.45 -14.95 -7.71
N LYS A 64 16.71 -16.21 -7.33
CA LYS A 64 15.83 -16.98 -6.45
C LYS A 64 15.74 -16.34 -5.06
N ASP A 65 16.86 -15.91 -4.51
CA ASP A 65 16.90 -15.27 -3.19
C ASP A 65 16.13 -13.94 -3.20
N ILE A 66 16.32 -13.11 -4.24
CA ILE A 66 15.55 -11.87 -4.45
C ILE A 66 14.05 -12.19 -4.53
N ALA A 67 13.66 -13.19 -5.32
CA ALA A 67 12.25 -13.57 -5.46
C ALA A 67 11.63 -14.03 -4.12
N LEU A 68 12.39 -14.76 -3.30
CA LEU A 68 11.95 -15.16 -1.96
C LEU A 68 11.78 -13.95 -1.04
N THR A 69 12.74 -13.03 -1.01
CA THR A 69 12.66 -11.80 -0.21
C THR A 69 11.46 -10.94 -0.61
N VAL A 70 11.25 -10.72 -1.91
CA VAL A 70 10.10 -9.96 -2.43
C VAL A 70 8.78 -10.64 -2.03
N LYS A 71 8.70 -11.97 -2.16
CA LYS A 71 7.51 -12.72 -1.77
C LYS A 71 7.22 -12.57 -0.27
N GLN A 72 8.24 -12.67 0.58
CA GLN A 72 8.10 -12.49 2.02
C GLN A 72 7.66 -11.06 2.37
N GLN A 73 8.31 -10.05 1.80
CA GLN A 73 7.93 -8.65 2.05
C GLN A 73 6.48 -8.37 1.60
N SER A 74 6.05 -8.96 0.48
CA SER A 74 4.68 -8.85 -0.01
C SER A 74 3.67 -9.51 0.94
N SER A 75 4.01 -10.65 1.55
CA SER A 75 3.12 -11.36 2.47
C SER A 75 3.02 -10.62 3.80
N GLU A 76 4.13 -10.11 4.32
CA GLU A 76 4.17 -9.26 5.52
C GLU A 76 3.36 -7.98 5.32
N ARG A 77 3.49 -7.31 4.16
CA ARG A 77 2.70 -6.13 3.83
C ARG A 77 1.21 -6.44 3.83
N LYS A 78 0.79 -7.54 3.18
CA LYS A 78 -0.63 -7.97 3.19
C LYS A 78 -1.13 -8.28 4.60
N GLN A 79 -0.31 -8.88 5.45
CA GLN A 79 -0.68 -9.14 6.85
C GLN A 79 -0.83 -7.84 7.64
N ARG A 80 0.08 -6.87 7.48
CA ARG A 80 -0.01 -5.55 8.11
C ARG A 80 -1.26 -4.79 7.66
N GLU A 81 -1.55 -4.77 6.37
CA GLU A 81 -2.76 -4.13 5.82
C GLU A 81 -4.04 -4.76 6.39
N LYS A 82 -4.09 -6.10 6.48
CA LYS A 82 -5.20 -6.81 7.14
C LYS A 82 -5.31 -6.45 8.61
N ALA A 83 -4.21 -6.40 9.35
CA ALA A 83 -4.20 -6.03 10.76
C ALA A 83 -4.71 -4.60 10.98
N ILE A 84 -4.27 -3.64 10.16
CA ILE A 84 -4.74 -2.26 10.17
C ILE A 84 -6.25 -2.21 9.87
N ALA A 85 -6.72 -2.91 8.83
CA ALA A 85 -8.14 -2.94 8.49
C ALA A 85 -9.00 -3.52 9.63
N ILE A 86 -8.52 -4.57 10.31
CA ILE A 86 -9.19 -5.15 11.47
C ILE A 86 -9.23 -4.15 12.64
N GLN A 87 -8.12 -3.45 12.91
CA GLN A 87 -8.06 -2.45 13.97
C GLN A 87 -9.01 -1.27 13.69
N GLN A 88 -9.04 -0.77 12.46
CA GLN A 88 -9.96 0.29 12.03
C GLN A 88 -11.41 -0.14 12.20
N LYS A 89 -11.78 -1.35 11.76
CA LYS A 89 -13.14 -1.90 11.96
C LYS A 89 -13.49 -2.03 13.44
N LYS A 90 -12.56 -2.49 14.28
CA LYS A 90 -12.76 -2.57 15.73
C LYS A 90 -12.98 -1.20 16.35
N PHE A 91 -12.20 -0.20 15.95
CA PHE A 91 -12.33 1.18 16.44
C PHE A 91 -13.68 1.78 16.02
N ALA A 92 -14.04 1.66 14.74
CA ALA A 92 -15.32 2.12 14.22
C ALA A 92 -16.50 1.48 14.97
N ARG A 93 -16.46 0.16 15.18
CA ARG A 93 -17.49 -0.56 15.95
C ARG A 93 -17.58 -0.07 17.39
N LYS A 94 -16.44 0.12 18.07
CA LYS A 94 -16.42 0.68 19.44
C LYS A 94 -17.05 2.06 19.49
N LYS A 95 -16.76 2.92 18.52
CA LYS A 95 -17.34 4.26 18.41
C LYS A 95 -18.87 4.20 18.23
N LEU A 96 -19.36 3.35 17.33
CA LEU A 96 -20.81 3.17 17.12
C LEU A 96 -21.51 2.65 18.39
N VAL A 97 -20.94 1.63 19.04
CA VAL A 97 -21.51 1.10 20.28
C VAL A 97 -21.53 2.15 21.40
N LYS A 98 -20.50 3.00 21.50
CA LYS A 98 -20.47 4.11 22.45
C LYS A 98 -21.58 5.12 22.17
N LEU A 99 -21.75 5.53 20.90
CA LEU A 99 -22.82 6.44 20.50
C LEU A 99 -24.21 5.88 20.84
N GLU A 100 -24.45 4.61 20.50
CA GLU A 100 -25.73 3.95 20.80
C GLU A 100 -26.02 3.89 22.31
N ARG A 101 -25.01 3.60 23.14
CA ARG A 101 -25.15 3.61 24.61
C ARG A 101 -25.48 5.02 25.13
N CYS A 102 -24.79 6.03 24.62
CA CYS A 102 -25.03 7.43 24.98
C CYS A 102 -26.46 7.85 24.61
N GLU A 103 -26.93 7.52 23.40
CA GLU A 103 -28.30 7.79 22.97
C GLU A 103 -29.33 7.10 23.85
N LYS A 104 -29.15 5.81 24.16
CA LYS A 104 -30.04 5.07 25.05
C LYS A 104 -30.08 5.67 26.46
N ALA A 105 -28.95 6.10 27.00
CA ALA A 105 -28.90 6.76 28.30
C ALA A 105 -29.68 8.08 28.29
N LYS A 106 -29.48 8.91 27.25
CA LYS A 106 -30.23 10.17 27.08
C LYS A 106 -31.73 9.93 26.94
N GLN A 107 -32.13 8.93 26.15
CA GLN A 107 -33.54 8.57 25.99
C GLN A 107 -34.19 8.19 27.32
N ARG A 108 -33.51 7.42 28.19
CA ARG A 108 -34.02 7.09 29.53
C ARG A 108 -34.22 8.34 30.39
N LEU A 109 -33.26 9.27 30.35
CA LEU A 109 -33.37 10.55 31.08
C LEU A 109 -34.58 11.36 30.60
N VAL A 110 -34.74 11.50 29.28
CA VAL A 110 -35.88 12.22 28.68
C VAL A 110 -37.21 11.54 29.02
N GLN A 111 -37.28 10.21 28.95
CA GLN A 111 -38.48 9.46 29.31
C GLN A 111 -38.88 9.68 30.77
N GLU A 112 -37.91 9.72 31.70
CA GLU A 112 -38.17 10.00 33.11
C GLU A 112 -38.65 11.44 33.32
N GLN A 113 -38.06 12.42 32.62
CA GLN A 113 -38.51 13.82 32.65
C GLN A 113 -39.95 13.97 32.13
N ILE A 114 -40.30 13.28 31.04
CA ILE A 114 -41.68 13.25 30.50
C ILE A 114 -42.64 12.60 31.50
N ARG A 115 -42.26 11.46 32.08
CA ARG A 115 -43.04 10.76 33.11
C ARG A 115 -43.32 11.67 34.29
N TRP A 116 -42.31 12.39 34.76
CA TRP A 116 -42.44 13.33 35.87
C TRP A 116 -43.33 14.52 35.53
N LYS A 117 -43.19 15.10 34.32
CA LYS A 117 -44.08 16.16 33.85
C LYS A 117 -45.54 15.71 33.87
N ASN A 118 -45.82 14.48 33.46
CA ASN A 118 -47.16 13.90 33.49
C ASN A 118 -47.65 13.63 34.92
N GLN A 119 -46.78 13.13 35.81
CA GLN A 119 -47.11 12.94 37.23
C GLN A 119 -47.44 14.27 37.92
N ARG A 120 -46.66 15.32 37.65
CA ARG A 120 -46.90 16.66 38.21
C ARG A 120 -48.27 17.20 37.87
N ARG A 121 -48.77 16.95 36.66
CA ARG A 121 -50.13 17.35 36.24
C ARG A 121 -51.24 16.62 37.00
N LYS A 122 -50.97 15.43 37.53
CA LYS A 122 -51.93 14.60 38.29
C LYS A 122 -51.85 14.84 39.80
N GLY A 123 -50.89 15.66 40.26
CA GLY A 123 -50.53 15.76 41.67
C GLY A 123 -49.54 14.67 42.10
N TYR A 124 -48.75 14.97 43.14
CA TYR A 124 -47.72 14.06 43.65
C TYR A 124 -47.48 14.27 45.16
N LYS A 125 -47.00 13.22 45.83
CA LYS A 125 -46.55 13.24 47.23
C LYS A 125 -45.08 13.65 47.32
N ALA A 126 -44.66 14.24 48.43
CA ALA A 126 -43.26 14.64 48.66
C ALA A 126 -42.25 13.50 48.41
N LEU A 127 -42.55 12.28 48.87
CA LEU A 127 -41.72 11.09 48.63
C LEU A 127 -41.56 10.74 47.14
N GLN A 128 -42.57 10.99 46.30
CA GLN A 128 -42.48 10.77 44.86
C GLN A 128 -41.54 11.78 44.21
N LYS A 129 -41.55 13.04 44.68
CA LYS A 129 -40.60 14.07 44.22
C LYS A 129 -39.17 13.72 44.61
N ALA A 130 -38.94 13.31 45.85
CA ALA A 130 -37.61 12.89 46.31
C ALA A 130 -37.06 11.72 45.47
N ARG A 131 -37.88 10.67 45.24
CA ARG A 131 -37.51 9.54 44.38
C ARG A 131 -37.23 9.95 42.93
N HIS A 132 -38.03 10.86 42.37
CA HIS A 132 -37.78 11.37 41.02
C HIS A 132 -36.46 12.12 40.93
N ASN A 133 -36.17 13.02 41.89
CA ASN A 133 -34.93 13.78 41.92
C ASN A 133 -33.71 12.85 41.98
N GLU A 134 -33.73 11.87 42.88
CA GLU A 134 -32.67 10.84 42.99
C GLU A 134 -32.54 10.06 41.66
N LYS A 135 -33.66 9.68 41.05
CA LYS A 135 -33.63 8.95 39.79
C LYS A 135 -33.07 9.78 38.64
N GLN A 136 -33.40 11.07 38.61
CA GLN A 136 -32.91 12.01 37.61
C GLN A 136 -31.39 12.16 37.73
N GLU A 137 -30.87 12.37 38.95
CA GLU A 137 -29.44 12.46 39.23
C GLU A 137 -28.70 11.18 38.77
N GLN A 138 -29.23 10.00 39.11
CA GLN A 138 -28.66 8.73 38.66
C GLN A 138 -28.62 8.61 37.13
N LEU A 139 -29.67 9.06 36.43
CA LEU A 139 -29.72 9.00 34.97
C LEU A 139 -28.78 10.02 34.32
N GLU A 140 -28.63 11.20 34.90
CA GLU A 140 -27.65 12.22 34.47
C GLU A 140 -26.21 11.68 34.61
N ILE A 141 -25.89 11.04 35.73
CA ILE A 141 -24.62 10.35 35.92
C ILE A 141 -24.44 9.26 34.84
N GLN A 142 -25.45 8.42 34.60
CA GLN A 142 -25.38 7.38 33.57
C GLN A 142 -25.14 7.95 32.17
N VAL A 143 -25.72 9.10 31.84
CA VAL A 143 -25.46 9.81 30.57
C VAL A 143 -24.01 10.26 30.51
N GLY A 144 -23.48 10.89 31.56
CA GLY A 144 -22.07 11.29 31.63
C GLY A 144 -21.14 10.10 31.37
N TRP A 145 -21.33 9.00 32.11
CA TRP A 145 -20.52 7.79 31.94
C TRP A 145 -20.63 7.16 30.56
N ALA A 146 -21.82 7.10 29.97
CA ALA A 146 -22.04 6.47 28.66
C ALA A 146 -21.54 7.32 27.48
N CYS A 147 -21.50 8.64 27.63
CA CYS A 147 -21.10 9.56 26.56
C CYS A 147 -19.61 9.94 26.63
N GLU A 148 -19.02 10.06 27.83
CA GLU A 148 -17.62 10.46 28.01
C GLU A 148 -16.64 9.29 27.88
N LYS A 149 -16.92 8.13 28.48
CA LYS A 149 -16.03 6.94 28.41
C LYS A 149 -16.28 6.12 27.15
#